data_AF-A0A7V8Y0U7-F1
#
_entry.id   AF-A0A7V8Y0U7-F1
#
_cell.length_a   1.000
_cell.length_b   1.000
_cell.length_c   1.000
_cell.angle_alpha   90.00
_cell.angle_beta   90.00
_cell.angle_gamma   90.00
#
_symmetry.space_group_name_H-M   'P 1'
#
loop_
_entity.id
_entity.type
_entity.pdbx_description
1 polymer ?
#
loop_
_entity_poly.entity_id
_entity_poly.type
_entity_poly.pdbx_seq_one_letter_code
_entity_poly.pdbx_strand_id
1 'polypeptide(L)'
;MLVLVLSLGAPGSMIGFDYARTFNPEHRQGSAVGLVNMSGFLVTLIVALAIGVVLDAAGGYTPEAFRLAWSVQYMVWVVAGFGVWSTRQRARRELAAEGTVVTPVREVIARRRNRGRP
;
A
#
# COMPACT_ATOMS: atom_id res chain seq x y z
N MET A 1 0.58 -18.57 10.63
CA MET A 1 1.20 -17.29 10.27
C MET A 1 1.28 -17.06 8.77
N LEU A 2 1.77 -18.02 7.96
CA LEU A 2 1.86 -17.88 6.49
C LEU A 2 0.53 -17.52 5.80
N VAL A 3 -0.58 -18.15 6.21
CA VAL A 3 -1.92 -17.86 5.65
C VAL A 3 -2.32 -16.40 5.88
N LEU A 4 -2.07 -15.85 7.08
CA LEU A 4 -2.39 -14.45 7.39
C LEU A 4 -1.57 -13.47 6.55
N VAL A 5 -0.29 -13.77 6.34
CA VAL A 5 0.61 -12.94 5.50
C VAL A 5 0.16 -12.96 4.03
N LEU A 6 -0.15 -14.14 3.50
CA LEU A 6 -0.66 -14.28 2.13
C LEU A 6 -2.03 -13.59 1.96
N SER A 7 -2.91 -13.68 2.95
CA SER A 7 -4.22 -13.02 2.94
C SER A 7 -4.13 -11.49 2.98
N LEU A 8 -3.07 -10.91 3.55
CA LEU A 8 -2.85 -9.46 3.56
C LEU A 8 -2.25 -8.93 2.25
N GLY A 9 -1.51 -9.75 1.51
CA GLY A 9 -0.95 -9.37 0.22
C GLY A 9 -2.01 -9.09 -0.86
N ALA A 10 -3.11 -9.85 -0.85
CA ALA A 10 -4.20 -9.72 -1.81
C ALA A 10 -4.98 -8.37 -1.75
N PRO A 11 -5.38 -7.83 -0.59
CA PRO A 11 -6.01 -6.52 -0.50
C PRO A 11 -5.05 -5.36 -0.80
N GLY A 12 -3.76 -5.50 -0.46
CA GLY A 12 -2.75 -4.48 -0.76
C GLY A 12 -2.55 -4.28 -2.27
N SER A 13 -2.48 -5.37 -3.03
CA SER A 13 -2.34 -5.31 -4.50
C SER A 13 -3.60 -4.78 -5.18
N MET A 14 -4.79 -5.13 -4.68
CA MET A 14 -6.06 -4.59 -5.20
C MET A 14 -6.13 -3.06 -5.07
N ILE A 15 -5.62 -2.46 -4.00
CA ILE A 15 -5.57 -0.99 -3.85
C ILE A 15 -4.70 -0.35 -4.94
N GLY A 16 -3.55 -0.95 -5.25
CA GLY A 16 -2.67 -0.47 -6.33
C GLY A 16 -3.32 -0.57 -7.71
N PHE A 17 -4.04 -1.67 -7.97
CA PHE A 17 -4.76 -1.87 -9.22
C PHE A 17 -5.99 -0.95 -9.35
N ASP A 18 -6.74 -0.71 -8.28
CA ASP A 18 -7.87 0.24 -8.30
C ASP A 18 -7.37 1.66 -8.60
N TYR A 19 -6.27 2.09 -7.95
CA TYR A 19 -5.69 3.41 -8.20
C TYR A 19 -5.23 3.59 -9.65
N ALA A 20 -4.62 2.55 -10.24
CA ALA A 20 -4.19 2.57 -11.64
C ALA A 20 -5.36 2.60 -12.64
N ARG A 21 -6.54 2.09 -12.25
CA ARG A 21 -7.76 2.10 -13.06
C ARG A 21 -8.53 3.42 -12.95
N THR A 22 -8.54 4.06 -11.78
CA THR A 22 -9.30 5.31 -11.56
C THR A 22 -8.77 6.51 -12.38
N PHE A 23 -7.47 6.53 -12.72
CA PHE A 23 -6.84 7.67 -13.39
C PHE A 23 -6.58 7.49 -14.91
N ASN A 24 -7.05 6.42 -15.55
CA ASN A 24 -6.69 6.14 -16.95
C ASN A 24 -7.89 5.73 -17.83
N PRO A 25 -8.11 6.36 -19.01
CA PRO A 25 -9.18 6.00 -19.94
C PRO A 25 -9.08 4.54 -20.42
N GLU A 26 -10.23 3.92 -20.72
CA GLU A 26 -10.40 2.48 -21.04
C GLU A 26 -9.44 1.94 -22.11
N HIS A 27 -8.92 2.80 -23.00
CA HIS A 27 -8.02 2.43 -24.09
C HIS A 27 -6.53 2.23 -23.68
N ARG A 28 -6.14 2.43 -22.41
CA ARG A 28 -4.74 2.22 -21.91
C ARG A 28 -4.65 1.38 -20.63
N GLN A 29 -5.69 0.64 -20.27
CA GLN A 29 -5.71 -0.15 -19.01
C GLN A 29 -4.60 -1.21 -18.92
N GLY A 30 -4.20 -1.82 -20.05
CA GLY A 30 -3.10 -2.78 -20.08
C GLY A 30 -1.76 -2.20 -19.62
N SER A 31 -1.44 -0.97 -20.02
CA SER A 31 -0.21 -0.28 -19.60
C SER A 31 -0.23 0.11 -18.13
N ALA A 32 -1.40 0.46 -17.59
CA ALA A 32 -1.57 0.81 -16.18
C ALA A 32 -1.33 -0.40 -15.26
N VAL A 33 -1.89 -1.56 -15.60
CA VAL A 33 -1.65 -2.84 -14.90
C VAL A 33 -0.18 -3.25 -15.01
N GLY A 34 0.42 -3.09 -16.20
CA GLY A 34 1.84 -3.34 -16.44
C GLY A 34 2.75 -2.45 -15.57
N LEU A 35 2.45 -1.16 -15.45
CA LEU A 35 3.21 -0.22 -14.63
C LEU A 35 3.16 -0.59 -13.13
N VAL A 36 1.98 -0.97 -12.62
CA VAL A 36 1.83 -1.43 -11.23
C VAL A 36 2.68 -2.67 -10.98
N ASN A 37 2.58 -3.70 -11.82
CA ASN A 37 3.39 -4.91 -11.66
C ASN A 37 4.90 -4.63 -11.76
N MET A 38 5.30 -3.78 -12.71
CA MET A 38 6.69 -3.38 -12.87
C MET A 38 7.21 -2.64 -11.62
N SER A 39 6.41 -1.76 -11.03
CA SER A 39 6.78 -1.07 -9.78
C SER A 39 6.93 -2.04 -8.61
N GLY A 40 6.06 -3.05 -8.48
CA GLY A 40 6.19 -4.09 -7.45
C GLY A 40 7.48 -4.89 -7.59
N PHE A 41 7.84 -5.24 -8.82
CA PHE A 41 9.11 -5.91 -9.11
C PHE A 41 10.32 -5.00 -8.83
N LEU A 42 10.28 -3.75 -9.29
CA LEU A 42 11.36 -2.78 -9.07
C LEU A 42 11.60 -2.53 -7.58
N VAL A 43 10.55 -2.35 -6.78
CA VAL A 43 10.66 -2.17 -5.32
C VAL A 43 11.28 -3.42 -4.68
N THR A 44 10.91 -4.62 -5.13
CA THR A 44 11.51 -5.86 -4.64
C THR A 44 13.01 -5.91 -4.91
N LEU A 45 13.45 -5.52 -6.12
CA LEU A 45 14.87 -5.43 -6.45
C LEU A 45 15.61 -4.40 -5.60
N ILE A 46 15.01 -3.22 -5.37
CA ILE A 46 15.60 -2.18 -4.53
C ILE A 46 15.76 -2.66 -3.08
N VAL A 47 14.76 -3.38 -2.54
CA VAL A 47 14.85 -3.97 -1.20
C VAL A 47 15.96 -4.99 -1.12
N ALA A 48 16.05 -5.91 -2.09
CA ALA A 48 17.10 -6.92 -2.12
C ALA A 48 18.50 -6.28 -2.19
N LEU A 49 18.66 -5.24 -3.02
CA LEU A 49 19.90 -4.47 -3.11
C LEU A 49 20.24 -3.78 -1.78
N ALA A 50 19.26 -3.11 -1.17
CA ALA A 50 19.45 -2.42 0.11
C ALA A 50 19.82 -3.38 1.25
N ILE A 51 19.24 -4.59 1.28
CA ILE A 51 19.64 -5.67 2.19
C ILE A 51 21.11 -6.03 1.97
N GLY A 52 21.54 -6.23 0.73
CA GLY A 52 22.93 -6.53 0.39
C GLY A 52 23.90 -5.42 0.85
N VAL A 53 23.57 -4.16 0.57
CA VAL A 53 24.37 -3.01 1.00
C VAL A 53 24.49 -2.94 2.53
N VAL A 54 23.40 -3.21 3.26
CA VAL A 54 23.43 -3.22 4.73
C VAL A 54 24.26 -4.37 5.28
N LEU A 55 24.19 -5.56 4.65
CA LEU A 55 25.03 -6.70 5.03
C LEU A 55 26.52 -6.40 4.80
N ASP A 56 26.88 -5.85 3.64
CA ASP A 56 28.26 -5.49 3.34
C ASP A 56 28.79 -4.42 4.30
N ALA A 57 27.97 -3.41 4.62
CA ALA A 57 28.34 -2.36 5.58
C ALA A 57 28.45 -2.85 7.03
N ALA A 58 27.72 -3.91 7.39
CA ALA A 58 27.70 -4.47 8.74
C ALA A 58 28.77 -5.54 9.00
N GLY A 59 29.71 -5.73 8.07
CA GLY A 59 30.82 -6.68 8.21
C GLY A 59 30.54 -8.05 7.57
N GLY A 60 29.57 -8.14 6.66
CA GLY A 60 29.27 -9.32 5.87
C GLY A 60 28.17 -10.20 6.46
N TYR A 61 28.25 -11.51 6.21
CA TYR A 61 27.20 -12.47 6.54
C TYR A 61 27.23 -12.93 8.01
N THR A 62 27.02 -11.99 8.94
CA THR A 62 26.90 -12.28 10.37
C THR A 62 25.43 -12.28 10.83
N PRO A 63 25.07 -13.05 11.88
CA PRO A 63 23.71 -13.04 12.42
C PRO A 63 23.22 -11.64 12.81
N GLU A 64 24.10 -10.80 13.34
CA GLU A 64 23.83 -9.41 13.72
C GLU A 64 23.56 -8.54 12.48
N ALA A 65 24.37 -8.68 11.44
CA ALA A 65 24.18 -7.98 10.17
C ALA A 65 22.85 -8.36 9.53
N PHE A 66 22.46 -9.64 9.57
CA PHE A 66 21.15 -10.08 9.10
C PHE A 66 20.02 -9.40 9.88
N ARG A 67 20.08 -9.32 11.21
CA ARG A 67 19.04 -8.62 12.00
C ARG A 67 18.89 -7.16 11.58
N LEU A 68 20.00 -6.48 11.29
CA LEU A 68 19.98 -5.11 10.78
C LEU A 68 19.40 -5.05 9.35
N ALA A 69 19.80 -5.96 8.46
CA ALA A 69 19.31 -6.01 7.08
C ALA A 69 17.81 -6.29 7.00
N TRP A 70 17.27 -7.14 7.90
CA TRP A 70 15.83 -7.36 8.02
C TRP A 70 15.06 -6.06 8.36
N SER A 71 15.70 -5.06 8.99
CA SER A 71 15.06 -3.80 9.33
C SER A 71 14.76 -2.90 8.12
N VAL A 72 15.48 -3.08 7.01
CA VAL A 72 15.31 -2.32 5.76
C VAL A 72 13.87 -2.41 5.24
N GLN A 73 13.22 -3.54 5.45
CA GLN A 73 11.83 -3.77 5.07
C GLN A 73 10.87 -2.81 5.77
N TYR A 74 11.12 -2.46 7.04
CA TYR A 74 10.28 -1.50 7.76
C TYR A 74 10.33 -0.12 7.12
N MET A 75 11.48 0.30 6.57
CA MET A 75 11.58 1.58 5.86
C MET A 75 10.66 1.60 4.63
N VAL A 76 10.63 0.50 3.87
CA VAL A 76 9.72 0.37 2.71
C VAL A 76 8.26 0.36 3.15
N TRP A 77 7.94 -0.29 4.27
CA TRP A 77 6.59 -0.26 4.83
C TRP A 77 6.17 1.15 5.26
N VAL A 78 7.07 1.93 5.85
CA VAL A 78 6.81 3.32 6.23
C VAL A 78 6.55 4.18 4.99
N VAL A 79 7.36 4.05 3.94
CA VAL A 79 7.16 4.78 2.68
C VAL A 79 5.84 4.39 2.02
N ALA A 80 5.53 3.10 1.95
CA ALA A 80 4.27 2.62 1.40
C ALA A 80 3.07 3.12 2.21
N GLY A 81 3.13 3.03 3.54
CA GLY A 81 2.10 3.54 4.45
C GLY A 81 1.89 5.05 4.32
N PHE A 82 2.98 5.81 4.18
CA PHE A 82 2.91 7.26 3.93
C PHE A 82 2.30 7.58 2.56
N GLY A 83 2.64 6.81 1.53
CA GLY A 83 2.02 6.91 0.21
C GLY A 83 0.51 6.71 0.28
N VAL A 84 0.05 5.63 0.92
CA VAL A 84 -1.38 5.37 1.12
C VAL A 84 -2.06 6.48 1.93
N TRP A 85 -1.41 6.96 2.99
CA TRP A 85 -1.93 8.07 3.79
C TRP A 85 -2.11 9.33 2.96
N SER A 86 -1.07 9.73 2.22
CA SER A 86 -1.07 10.92 1.37
C SER A 86 -2.16 10.85 0.31
N THR A 87 -2.27 9.71 -0.39
CA THR A 87 -3.32 9.45 -1.38
C THR A 87 -4.71 9.50 -0.77
N ARG A 88 -4.89 8.91 0.42
CA ARG A 88 -6.17 8.97 1.16
C ARG A 88 -6.55 10.40 1.55
N GLN A 89 -5.59 11.22 1.97
CA GLN A 89 -5.82 12.63 2.29
C GLN A 89 -6.17 13.43 1.03
N ARG A 90 -5.48 13.17 -0.07
CA ARG A 90 -5.70 13.85 -1.35
C ARG A 90 -7.05 13.52 -1.97
N ALA A 91 -7.42 12.24 -2.01
CA ALA A 91 -8.73 11.79 -2.46
C ALA A 91 -9.87 12.40 -1.61
N ARG A 92 -9.69 12.49 -0.29
CA ARG A 92 -10.65 13.17 0.60
C ARG A 92 -10.79 14.66 0.33
N ARG A 93 -9.69 15.34 -0.02
CA ARG A 93 -9.71 16.78 -0.34
C ARG A 93 -10.38 17.03 -1.69
N GLU A 94 -10.13 16.18 -2.68
CA GLU A 94 -10.74 16.27 -4.01
C GLU A 94 -12.25 16.00 -3.96
N LEU A 95 -12.69 14.95 -3.25
CA LEU A 95 -14.11 14.65 -3.03
C LEU A 95 -14.84 15.75 -2.23
N ALA A 96 -14.15 16.39 -1.29
CA ALA A 96 -14.70 17.55 -0.57
C ALA A 96 -14.84 18.79 -1.47
N ALA A 97 -13.95 18.95 -2.46
CA ALA A 97 -14.03 20.03 -3.44
C ALA A 97 -15.15 19.81 -4.49
N GLU A 98 -15.48 18.56 -4.80
CA GLU A 98 -16.60 18.19 -5.70
C GLU A 98 -17.99 18.23 -5.03
N GLY A 99 -18.09 18.59 -3.75
CA GLY A 99 -19.37 18.73 -3.05
C GLY A 99 -20.08 17.41 -2.70
N THR A 100 -19.47 16.26 -3.00
CA THR A 100 -19.96 14.95 -2.56
C THR A 100 -19.42 14.64 -1.16
N VAL A 101 -20.23 14.94 -0.14
CA VAL A 101 -19.89 14.59 1.26
C VAL A 101 -19.88 13.07 1.40
N VAL A 102 -18.71 12.44 1.28
CA VAL A 102 -18.53 11.03 1.58
C VAL A 102 -18.81 10.81 3.07
N THR A 103 -20.02 10.35 3.35
CA THR A 103 -20.48 10.11 4.72
C THR A 103 -19.56 9.07 5.36
N PRO A 104 -18.88 9.40 6.47
CA PRO A 104 -17.98 8.47 7.14
C PRO A 104 -18.67 7.14 7.44
N VAL A 105 -17.99 6.01 7.25
CA VAL A 105 -18.53 4.66 7.53
C VAL A 105 -19.10 4.55 8.95
N ARG A 106 -18.50 5.28 9.91
CA ARG A 106 -19.02 5.40 11.28
C ARG A 106 -20.46 5.93 11.35
N GLU A 107 -20.83 6.88 10.50
CA GLU A 107 -22.16 7.48 10.46
C GLU A 107 -23.16 6.55 9.75
N VAL A 108 -22.72 5.81 8.73
CA VAL A 108 -23.55 4.76 8.09
C VAL A 108 -23.84 3.63 9.08
N ILE A 109 -22.83 3.19 9.84
CA ILE A 109 -22.98 2.16 10.87
C ILE A 109 -23.87 2.66 12.02
N ALA A 110 -23.67 3.90 12.48
CA ALA A 110 -24.52 4.51 13.51
C ALA A 110 -25.99 4.63 13.07
N ARG A 111 -26.24 5.02 11.81
CA ARG A 111 -27.58 5.09 11.23
C ARG A 111 -28.24 3.72 11.11
N ARG A 112 -27.51 2.67 10.70
CA ARG A 112 -28.04 1.29 10.69
C ARG A 112 -28.35 0.77 12.09
N ARG A 113 -27.50 1.06 13.08
CA ARG A 113 -27.72 0.63 14.47
C ARG A 113 -28.95 1.29 15.10
N ASN A 114 -29.26 2.53 14.75
CA ASN A 114 -30.45 3.23 15.25
C ASN A 114 -31.74 2.86 14.50
N ARG A 115 -31.67 2.30 13.28
CA ARG A 115 -32.85 1.88 12.50
C ARG A 115 -33.36 0.48 12.85
N GLY A 116 -32.63 -0.28 13.68
CA GLY A 116 -32.96 -1.65 14.09
C GLY A 116 -33.49 -1.78 15.52
N ARG A 117 -33.91 -0.70 16.17
CA ARG A 117 -34.62 -0.77 17.45
C ARG A 117 -36.12 -0.58 17.18
N PRO A 118 -36.97 -1.60 17.42
CA PRO A 118 -38.42 -1.48 17.29
C PRO A 118 -39.00 -0.48 18.30
#